data_AF-A0A254QL64-F1
#
_entry.id   AF-A0A254QL64-F1
#
_cell.length_a   1.000
_cell.length_b   1.000
_cell.length_c   1.000
_cell.angle_alpha   90.00
_cell.angle_beta   90.00
_cell.angle_gamma   90.00
#
_symmetry.space_group_name_H-M   'P 1'
#
loop_
_entity.id
_entity.type
_entity.pdbx_description
1 polymer ?
#
loop_
_entity_poly.entity_id
_entity_poly.type
_entity_poly.pdbx_seq_one_letter_code
_entity_poly.pdbx_strand_id
1 'polypeptide(L)'
;MWLILKILFSSIAFAIRYSGRSFRVRLGTENTITHEGIEVFSVVVSSKNGTILNTTWNREFKCPTVFKLTRESRWDRFFKSWGLAEEIQTQDLPFDNLVYIACDSTSFMRKIQQDRETRQWVMELFNSGCKHISCDGNFIRAHFPGDTRSDIESAKVFATLTRSLEELKNQPRDFDPFFIKAVITESFIWGLAGYTLVSFLQWINLHEDIYLDANAMAKTALLCTGILSICLVSLILFLFKGSSRGHRIIVESILVLALCLPTGGIAIFSDININLDRSYPYYIDATIEGHYTQMHRRRRGNHYITYHLQLAPDVPNKDFELPLDIQVSNEHYEQLQLRSKIRLDIGRGKLRQPWIRSITAR
;
A
#
# COMPACT_ATOMS: atom_id res chain seq x y z
N MET A 1 -5.68 -17.79 16.99
CA MET A 1 -4.74 -16.79 17.56
C MET A 1 -4.03 -15.97 16.47
N TRP A 2 -3.43 -16.61 15.46
CA TRP A 2 -2.71 -15.91 14.37
C TRP A 2 -3.53 -14.87 13.59
N LEU A 3 -4.82 -15.13 13.32
CA LEU A 3 -5.69 -14.16 12.65
C LEU A 3 -5.77 -12.82 13.39
N ILE A 4 -5.86 -12.86 14.73
CA ILE A 4 -5.93 -11.66 15.58
C ILE A 4 -4.60 -10.89 15.49
N LEU A 5 -3.48 -11.60 15.51
CA LEU A 5 -2.14 -10.99 15.34
C LEU A 5 -2.00 -10.31 13.97
N LYS A 6 -2.49 -10.95 12.89
CA LYS A 6 -2.51 -10.38 11.53
C LYS A 6 -3.31 -9.08 11.48
N ILE A 7 -4.48 -9.04 12.12
CA ILE A 7 -5.34 -7.83 12.22
C ILE A 7 -4.64 -6.73 13.03
N LEU A 8 -4.01 -7.08 14.16
CA LEU A 8 -3.29 -6.13 15.00
C LEU A 8 -2.13 -5.45 14.25
N PHE A 9 -1.30 -6.22 13.55
CA PHE A 9 -0.18 -5.67 12.76
C PHE A 9 -0.66 -4.77 11.61
N SER A 10 -1.76 -5.15 10.95
CA SER A 10 -2.42 -4.30 9.96
C SER A 10 -2.79 -2.93 10.55
N SER A 11 -3.41 -2.92 11.74
CA SER A 11 -3.78 -1.68 12.44
C SER A 11 -2.57 -0.86 12.88
N ILE A 12 -1.47 -1.50 13.32
CA ILE A 12 -0.22 -0.81 13.67
C ILE A 12 0.43 -0.18 12.45
N ALA A 13 0.54 -0.91 11.33
CA ALA A 13 1.11 -0.38 10.09
C ALA A 13 0.32 0.84 9.58
N PHE A 14 -1.02 0.77 9.68
CA PHE A 14 -1.90 1.89 9.41
C PHE A 14 -1.61 3.08 10.35
N ALA A 15 -1.56 2.83 11.67
CA ALA A 15 -1.29 3.88 12.65
C ALA A 15 0.08 4.56 12.43
N ILE A 16 1.14 3.79 12.14
CA ILE A 16 2.49 4.32 11.84
C ILE A 16 2.46 5.23 10.59
N ARG A 17 1.79 4.79 9.51
CA ARG A 17 1.68 5.59 8.27
C ARG A 17 0.97 6.93 8.49
N TYR A 18 -0.10 6.95 9.28
CA TYR A 18 -0.86 8.18 9.52
C TYR A 18 -0.25 9.07 10.61
N SER A 19 0.36 8.51 11.65
CA SER A 19 1.07 9.28 12.69
C SER A 19 2.36 9.92 12.17
N GLY A 20 3.07 9.25 11.25
CA GLY A 20 4.31 9.75 10.66
C GLY A 20 4.15 10.89 9.65
N ARG A 21 2.93 11.22 9.22
CA ARG A 21 2.70 12.35 8.27
C ARG A 21 2.93 13.72 8.90
N SER A 22 2.99 13.82 10.23
CA SER A 22 3.40 15.04 10.92
C SER A 22 4.93 15.06 11.07
N PHE A 23 5.66 15.03 9.95
CA PHE A 23 7.10 15.27 9.97
C PHE A 23 7.30 16.71 10.44
N ARG A 24 7.72 16.88 11.70
CA ARG A 24 8.28 18.14 12.19
C ARG A 24 9.52 18.43 11.36
N VAL A 25 9.34 19.21 10.30
CA VAL A 25 10.44 19.85 9.59
C VAL A 25 11.18 20.65 10.66
N ARG A 26 12.46 20.35 10.88
CA ARG A 26 13.32 21.26 11.64
C ARG A 26 13.28 22.58 10.87
N LEU A 27 12.58 23.56 11.43
CA LEU A 27 12.50 24.90 10.86
C LEU A 27 13.93 25.40 10.72
N GLY A 28 14.37 25.56 9.47
CA GLY A 28 15.61 26.25 9.15
C GLY A 28 15.47 27.74 9.43
N THR A 29 16.53 28.50 9.18
CA THR A 29 16.54 29.96 9.32
C THR A 29 15.38 30.59 8.53
N GLU A 30 14.50 31.30 9.24
CA GLU A 30 13.35 31.98 8.67
C GLU A 30 13.76 33.37 8.18
N ASN A 31 13.67 33.62 6.88
CA ASN A 31 13.66 34.99 6.35
C ASN A 31 12.21 35.37 6.07
N THR A 32 11.78 36.48 6.66
CA THR A 32 10.45 37.06 6.45
C THR A 32 10.54 38.22 5.47
N ILE A 33 9.64 38.24 4.50
CA ILE A 33 9.47 39.31 3.51
C ILE A 33 8.03 39.79 3.60
N THR A 34 7.83 41.10 3.67
CA THR A 34 6.50 41.73 3.64
C THR A 34 6.30 42.40 2.28
N HIS A 35 5.24 42.03 1.59
CA HIS A 35 4.85 42.65 0.31
C HIS A 35 3.36 43.00 0.36
N GLU A 36 3.01 44.27 0.16
CA GLU A 36 1.62 44.76 0.21
C GLU A 36 0.86 44.39 1.50
N GLY A 37 1.56 44.35 2.64
CA GLY A 37 0.99 43.94 3.92
C GLY A 37 0.82 42.43 4.10
N ILE A 38 1.29 41.63 3.14
CA ILE A 38 1.31 40.17 3.23
C ILE A 38 2.69 39.71 3.66
N GLU A 39 2.74 39.02 4.79
CA GLU A 39 3.95 38.39 5.32
C GLU A 39 4.14 37.00 4.71
N VAL A 40 5.30 36.79 4.11
CA VAL A 40 5.76 35.51 3.56
C VAL A 40 7.06 35.15 4.26
N PHE A 41 7.20 33.90 4.71
CA PHE A 41 8.43 33.41 5.32
C PHE A 41 9.00 32.23 4.54
N SER A 42 10.33 32.17 4.44
CA SER A 42 11.03 31.02 3.84
C SER A 42 11.39 29.97 4.87
N VAL A 43 11.29 28.71 4.48
CA VAL A 43 11.88 27.58 5.18
C VAL A 43 12.84 26.89 4.23
N VAL A 44 14.07 26.65 4.70
CA VAL A 44 15.11 25.97 3.93
C VAL A 44 15.37 24.59 4.51
N VAL A 45 15.42 23.58 3.63
CA VAL A 45 15.93 22.25 4.00
C VAL A 45 17.32 22.10 3.42
N SER A 46 18.30 21.92 4.30
CA SER A 46 19.68 21.63 3.95
C SER A 46 20.02 20.16 4.21
N SER A 47 20.95 19.64 3.41
CA SER A 47 21.61 18.37 3.68
C SER A 47 22.54 18.47 4.89
N LYS A 48 23.01 17.33 5.41
CA LYS A 48 24.03 17.30 6.47
C LYS A 48 25.32 18.05 6.11
N ASN A 49 25.61 18.21 4.81
CA ASN A 49 26.81 18.88 4.31
C ASN A 49 26.59 20.39 4.08
N GLY A 50 25.43 20.94 4.47
CA GLY A 50 25.10 22.35 4.28
C GLY A 50 24.54 22.70 2.89
N THR A 51 24.59 21.80 1.91
CA THR A 51 23.96 22.01 0.60
C THR A 51 22.46 22.19 0.77
N ILE A 52 21.92 23.29 0.23
CA ILE A 52 20.48 23.57 0.26
C ILE A 52 19.79 22.69 -0.77
N LEU A 53 18.88 21.84 -0.28
CA LEU A 53 18.13 20.90 -1.10
C LEU A 53 16.86 21.54 -1.65
N ASN A 54 16.16 22.30 -0.80
CA ASN A 54 14.96 23.02 -1.20
C ASN A 54 14.75 24.28 -0.35
N THR A 55 13.98 25.20 -0.93
CA THR A 55 13.48 26.41 -0.29
C THR A 55 11.97 26.43 -0.48
N THR A 56 11.23 26.74 0.58
CA THR A 56 9.77 26.84 0.53
C THR A 56 9.36 28.22 0.99
N TRP A 57 8.62 28.96 0.17
CA TRP A 57 7.89 30.15 0.62
C TRP A 57 6.58 29.73 1.26
N ASN A 58 6.28 30.27 2.42
CA ASN A 58 5.10 29.92 3.21
C ASN A 58 4.37 31.18 3.62
N ARG A 59 3.04 31.08 3.70
CA ARG A 59 2.17 32.08 4.32
C ARG A 59 1.14 31.36 5.16
N GLU A 60 0.86 31.89 6.35
CA GLU A 60 -0.29 31.42 7.13
C GLU A 60 -1.57 31.73 6.35
N PHE A 61 -2.30 30.67 6.02
CA PHE A 61 -3.45 30.70 5.15
C PHE A 61 -4.50 29.71 5.67
N LYS A 62 -5.15 30.11 6.76
CA LYS A 62 -6.29 29.37 7.35
C LYS A 62 -7.44 29.35 6.36
N CYS A 63 -7.61 28.24 5.66
CA CYS A 63 -8.60 28.04 4.63
C CYS A 63 -9.10 26.59 4.72
N PRO A 64 -10.39 26.30 4.53
CA PRO A 64 -10.86 24.92 4.55
C PRO A 64 -10.43 24.12 3.32
N THR A 65 -9.96 24.80 2.27
CA THR A 65 -9.58 24.18 1.00
C THR A 65 -8.17 23.61 1.06
N VAL A 66 -8.07 22.32 0.71
CA VAL A 66 -6.80 21.65 0.47
C VAL A 66 -6.60 21.49 -1.03
N PHE A 67 -5.46 21.94 -1.54
CA PHE A 67 -5.12 21.81 -2.95
C PHE A 67 -3.62 21.65 -3.16
N LYS A 68 -3.26 21.08 -4.31
CA LYS A 68 -1.89 21.02 -4.78
C LYS A 68 -1.85 21.29 -6.29
N LEU A 69 -0.99 22.22 -6.69
CA LEU A 69 -0.66 22.51 -8.07
C LEU A 69 0.75 21.99 -8.34
N THR A 70 0.92 21.18 -9.37
CA THR A 70 2.24 20.68 -9.81
C THR A 70 2.44 21.01 -11.27
N ARG A 71 3.68 21.07 -11.74
CA ARG A 71 3.91 21.01 -13.19
C ARG A 71 3.38 19.67 -13.72
N GLU A 72 2.65 19.72 -14.83
CA GLU A 72 2.08 18.52 -15.44
C GLU A 72 3.21 17.57 -15.90
N SER A 73 3.17 16.32 -15.43
CA SER A 73 4.13 15.29 -15.80
C SER A 73 3.62 14.43 -16.97
N ARG A 74 4.54 13.69 -17.60
CA ARG A 74 4.17 12.68 -18.62
C ARG A 74 3.23 11.61 -18.06
N TRP A 75 3.36 11.29 -16.77
CA TRP A 75 2.47 10.33 -16.10
C TRP A 75 1.07 10.89 -15.93
N ASP A 76 0.94 12.17 -15.57
CA ASP A 76 -0.37 12.82 -15.45
C ASP A 76 -1.10 12.80 -16.80
N ARG A 77 -0.38 13.11 -17.90
CA ARG A 77 -0.93 13.03 -19.26
C ARG A 77 -1.37 11.62 -19.64
N PHE A 78 -0.61 10.61 -19.25
CA PHE A 78 -1.00 9.21 -19.47
C PHE A 78 -2.32 8.89 -18.75
N PHE A 79 -2.45 9.25 -17.46
CA PHE A 79 -3.70 9.01 -16.70
C PHE A 79 -4.89 9.81 -17.24
N LYS A 80 -4.68 11.03 -17.73
CA LYS A 80 -5.70 11.82 -18.44
C LYS A 80 -6.15 11.13 -19.72
N SER A 81 -5.21 10.66 -20.54
CA SER A 81 -5.53 10.01 -21.82
C SER A 81 -6.36 8.73 -21.65
N TRP A 82 -6.22 8.06 -20.51
CA TRP A 82 -7.01 6.87 -20.15
C TRP A 82 -8.37 7.20 -19.53
N GLY A 83 -8.69 8.49 -19.29
CA GLY A 83 -9.92 8.91 -18.63
C GLY A 83 -10.00 8.50 -17.15
N LEU A 84 -8.85 8.25 -16.51
CA LEU A 84 -8.79 7.88 -15.09
C LEU A 84 -8.81 9.11 -14.17
N ALA A 85 -8.18 10.20 -14.60
CA ALA A 85 -8.22 11.48 -13.91
C ALA A 85 -9.07 12.47 -14.72
N GLU A 86 -10.16 12.93 -14.13
CA GLU A 86 -10.90 14.08 -14.65
C GLU A 86 -10.28 15.32 -14.01
N GLU A 87 -9.49 16.04 -14.80
CA GLU A 87 -8.93 17.31 -14.39
C GLU A 87 -9.79 18.44 -14.92
N ILE A 88 -9.97 19.44 -14.06
CA ILE A 88 -10.58 20.73 -14.39
C ILE A 88 -9.80 21.35 -15.55
N GLN A 89 -10.50 21.62 -16.66
CA GLN A 89 -9.96 22.45 -17.72
C GLN A 89 -10.32 23.91 -17.44
N THR A 90 -9.33 24.79 -17.53
CA THR A 90 -9.54 26.24 -17.40
C THR A 90 -9.89 26.90 -18.73
N GLN A 91 -9.78 26.14 -19.83
CA GLN A 91 -9.90 26.63 -21.22
C GLN A 91 -8.77 27.58 -21.62
N ASP A 92 -7.70 27.60 -20.83
CA ASP A 92 -6.49 28.38 -21.04
C ASP A 92 -5.36 27.41 -21.36
N LEU A 93 -5.18 27.09 -22.66
CA LEU A 93 -4.26 26.04 -23.11
C LEU A 93 -2.83 26.19 -22.56
N PRO A 94 -2.21 27.38 -22.51
CA PRO A 94 -0.91 27.56 -21.84
C PRO A 94 -0.91 27.10 -20.38
N PHE A 95 -1.96 27.42 -19.64
CA PHE A 95 -2.10 27.04 -18.23
C PHE A 95 -2.35 25.53 -18.10
N ASP A 96 -3.33 24.99 -18.84
CA ASP A 96 -3.77 23.59 -18.76
C ASP A 96 -2.66 22.61 -19.20
N ASN A 97 -1.73 23.04 -20.06
CA ASN A 97 -0.56 22.25 -20.47
C ASN A 97 0.63 22.32 -19.50
N LEU A 98 0.67 23.35 -18.64
CA LEU A 98 1.76 23.59 -17.70
C LEU A 98 1.41 23.06 -16.30
N VAL A 99 0.18 23.25 -15.86
CA VAL A 99 -0.25 23.07 -14.47
C VAL A 99 -1.21 21.90 -14.36
N TYR A 100 -0.92 21.01 -13.42
CA TYR A 100 -1.80 19.95 -12.97
C TYR A 100 -2.43 20.35 -11.62
N ILE A 101 -3.76 20.36 -11.55
CA ILE A 101 -4.55 20.71 -10.37
C ILE A 101 -5.03 19.44 -9.64
N ALA A 102 -4.44 19.17 -8.47
CA ALA A 102 -4.95 18.20 -7.51
C ALA A 102 -5.80 18.89 -6.43
N CYS A 103 -7.09 19.08 -6.71
CA CYS A 103 -8.08 19.63 -5.80
C CYS A 103 -9.47 19.11 -6.16
N ASP A 104 -10.31 18.79 -5.16
CA ASP A 104 -11.73 18.45 -5.39
C ASP A 104 -12.68 19.55 -4.84
N SER A 105 -12.15 20.70 -4.41
CA SER A 105 -12.96 21.81 -3.87
C SER A 105 -13.54 22.66 -4.99
N THR A 106 -14.87 22.63 -5.13
CA THR A 106 -15.60 23.35 -6.18
C THR A 106 -15.33 24.85 -6.19
N SER A 107 -15.14 25.46 -5.02
CA SER A 107 -14.85 26.90 -4.90
C SER A 107 -13.47 27.26 -5.44
N PHE A 108 -12.45 26.45 -5.17
CA PHE A 108 -11.13 26.61 -5.76
C PHE A 108 -11.14 26.39 -7.28
N MET A 109 -11.86 25.36 -7.76
CA MET A 109 -11.98 25.12 -9.20
C MET A 109 -12.57 26.34 -9.90
N ARG A 110 -13.70 26.85 -9.38
CA ARG A 110 -14.39 28.01 -9.94
C ARG A 110 -13.51 29.24 -9.96
N LYS A 111 -12.78 29.50 -8.85
CA LYS A 111 -11.85 30.63 -8.76
C LYS A 111 -10.78 30.54 -9.84
N ILE A 112 -10.09 29.40 -9.97
CA ILE A 112 -9.03 29.22 -10.97
C ILE A 112 -9.57 29.29 -12.41
N GLN A 113 -10.78 28.78 -12.67
CA GLN A 113 -11.41 28.85 -14.00
C GLN A 113 -11.79 30.30 -14.38
N GLN A 114 -12.34 31.07 -13.45
CA GLN A 114 -12.87 32.41 -13.74
C GLN A 114 -11.81 33.51 -13.66
N ASP A 115 -10.79 33.33 -12.83
CA ASP A 115 -9.78 34.34 -12.55
C ASP A 115 -8.50 34.11 -13.36
N ARG A 116 -8.40 34.82 -14.49
CA ARG A 116 -7.23 34.79 -15.37
C ARG A 116 -5.97 35.32 -14.69
N GLU A 117 -6.10 36.29 -13.80
CA GLU A 117 -4.97 36.91 -13.12
C GLU A 117 -4.33 35.90 -12.16
N THR A 118 -5.16 35.20 -11.37
CA THR A 118 -4.69 34.09 -10.52
C THR A 118 -3.95 33.02 -11.32
N ARG A 119 -4.46 32.65 -12.52
CA ARG A 119 -3.75 31.71 -13.41
C ARG A 119 -2.39 32.23 -13.86
N GLN A 120 -2.29 33.52 -14.18
CA GLN A 120 -1.02 34.14 -14.57
C GLN A 120 0.00 34.10 -13.44
N TRP A 121 -0.38 34.44 -12.21
CA TRP A 121 0.51 34.37 -11.05
C TRP A 121 1.00 32.95 -10.75
N VAL A 122 0.14 31.95 -10.93
CA VAL A 122 0.53 30.54 -10.84
C VAL A 122 1.57 30.19 -11.90
N MET A 123 1.33 30.54 -13.17
CA MET A 123 2.29 30.27 -14.25
C MET A 123 3.61 30.98 -14.04
N GLU A 124 3.59 32.23 -13.55
CA GLU A 124 4.79 33.01 -13.26
C GLU A 124 5.64 32.36 -12.17
N LEU A 125 5.03 31.91 -11.05
CA LEU A 125 5.75 31.13 -10.04
C LEU A 125 6.38 29.87 -10.62
N PHE A 126 5.62 29.12 -11.45
CA PHE A 126 6.18 27.95 -12.12
C PHE A 126 7.35 28.34 -13.02
N ASN A 127 7.26 29.42 -13.78
CA ASN A 127 8.34 29.90 -14.65
C ASN A 127 9.60 30.33 -13.87
N SER A 128 9.44 30.85 -12.65
CA SER A 128 10.54 31.14 -11.72
C SER A 128 11.17 29.89 -11.08
N GLY A 129 10.81 28.68 -11.52
CA GLY A 129 11.40 27.44 -11.05
C GLY A 129 10.65 26.80 -9.87
N CYS A 130 9.47 27.30 -9.51
CA CYS A 130 8.62 26.61 -8.54
C CYS A 130 8.28 25.21 -9.04
N LYS A 131 8.40 24.20 -8.15
CA LYS A 131 8.09 22.80 -8.46
C LYS A 131 6.63 22.48 -8.19
N HIS A 132 6.08 23.03 -7.12
CA HIS A 132 4.67 22.86 -6.77
C HIS A 132 4.21 23.93 -5.77
N ILE A 133 2.91 24.22 -5.81
CA ILE A 133 2.20 25.09 -4.88
C ILE A 133 1.20 24.23 -4.12
N SER A 134 1.05 24.39 -2.81
CA SER A 134 0.10 23.59 -2.03
C SER A 134 -0.51 24.36 -0.88
N CYS A 135 -1.77 24.07 -0.58
CA CYS A 135 -2.45 24.52 0.64
C CYS A 135 -2.87 23.30 1.47
N ASP A 136 -2.46 23.25 2.73
CA ASP A 136 -2.84 22.19 3.69
C ASP A 136 -3.99 22.59 4.61
N GLY A 137 -4.55 23.77 4.38
CA GLY A 137 -5.62 24.41 5.14
C GLY A 137 -5.17 25.32 6.28
N ASN A 138 -3.89 25.26 6.66
CA ASN A 138 -3.28 26.21 7.61
C ASN A 138 -2.25 27.10 6.93
N PHE A 139 -1.53 26.57 5.95
CA PHE A 139 -0.49 27.26 5.21
C PHE A 139 -0.67 27.03 3.71
N ILE A 140 -0.42 28.08 2.94
CA ILE A 140 -0.12 27.97 1.52
C ILE A 140 1.39 28.04 1.34
N ARG A 141 1.91 27.21 0.44
CA ARG A 141 3.34 26.98 0.25
C ARG A 141 3.69 26.94 -1.22
N ALA A 142 4.79 27.57 -1.60
CA ALA A 142 5.42 27.41 -2.92
C ALA A 142 6.82 26.81 -2.74
N HIS A 143 7.05 25.65 -3.35
CA HIS A 143 8.26 24.86 -3.13
C HIS A 143 9.22 24.97 -4.32
N PHE A 144 10.46 25.36 -4.06
CA PHE A 144 11.53 25.52 -5.03
C PHE A 144 12.67 24.53 -4.76
N PRO A 145 13.24 23.88 -5.79
CA PRO A 145 14.47 23.11 -5.65
C PRO A 145 15.68 24.05 -5.48
N GLY A 146 16.61 23.71 -4.57
CA GLY A 146 17.80 24.54 -4.32
C GLY A 146 17.55 25.77 -3.45
N ASP A 147 18.52 26.70 -3.45
CA ASP A 147 18.44 27.97 -2.71
C ASP A 147 17.78 29.04 -3.57
N THR A 148 16.58 29.46 -3.18
CA THR A 148 15.86 30.57 -3.82
C THR A 148 15.54 31.68 -2.83
N ARG A 149 16.22 31.72 -1.68
CA ARG A 149 15.96 32.75 -0.65
C ARG A 149 16.23 34.17 -1.15
N SER A 150 17.17 34.33 -2.07
CA SER A 150 17.53 35.61 -2.67
C SER A 150 16.57 36.08 -3.76
N ASP A 151 15.64 35.22 -4.18
CA ASP A 151 14.66 35.55 -5.22
C ASP A 151 13.46 36.28 -4.59
N ILE A 152 13.65 37.58 -4.37
CA ILE A 152 12.63 38.49 -3.83
C ILE A 152 11.42 38.57 -4.79
N GLU A 153 11.64 38.47 -6.10
CA GLU A 153 10.55 38.56 -7.08
C GLU A 153 9.62 37.35 -6.95
N SER A 154 10.15 36.13 -6.84
CA SER A 154 9.32 34.94 -6.55
C SER A 154 8.51 35.08 -5.24
N ALA A 155 9.08 35.70 -4.22
CA ALA A 155 8.36 35.96 -2.97
C ALA A 155 7.22 36.98 -3.14
N LYS A 156 7.42 38.03 -3.95
CA LYS A 156 6.37 39.01 -4.29
C LYS A 156 5.24 38.36 -5.09
N VAL A 157 5.57 37.62 -6.16
CA VAL A 157 4.58 36.89 -6.98
C VAL A 157 3.78 35.92 -6.10
N PHE A 158 4.46 35.23 -5.18
CA PHE A 158 3.77 34.37 -4.21
C PHE A 158 2.84 35.17 -3.30
N ALA A 159 3.28 36.30 -2.73
CA ALA A 159 2.42 37.16 -1.92
C ALA A 159 1.16 37.59 -2.70
N THR A 160 1.31 38.06 -3.94
CA THR A 160 0.19 38.46 -4.80
C THR A 160 -0.76 37.31 -5.10
N LEU A 161 -0.25 36.12 -5.44
CA LEU A 161 -1.06 34.92 -5.61
C LEU A 161 -1.86 34.58 -4.34
N THR A 162 -1.21 34.61 -3.18
CA THR A 162 -1.91 34.30 -1.92
C THR A 162 -3.00 35.31 -1.60
N ARG A 163 -2.83 36.58 -2.00
CA ARG A 163 -3.84 37.64 -1.90
C ARG A 163 -5.05 37.32 -2.76
N SER A 164 -4.83 36.97 -4.03
CA SER A 164 -5.92 36.68 -4.97
C SER A 164 -6.78 35.50 -4.53
N LEU A 165 -6.21 34.61 -3.71
CA LEU A 165 -6.90 33.45 -3.14
C LEU A 165 -7.63 33.73 -1.81
N GLU A 166 -7.55 34.92 -1.22
CA GLU A 166 -8.12 35.21 0.12
C GLU A 166 -9.63 34.95 0.22
N GLU A 167 -10.38 35.10 -0.87
CA GLU A 167 -11.81 34.80 -0.94
C GLU A 167 -12.13 33.35 -0.55
N LEU A 168 -11.17 32.42 -0.74
CA LEU A 168 -11.33 31.02 -0.37
C LEU A 168 -11.33 30.78 1.14
N LYS A 169 -10.81 31.72 1.94
CA LYS A 169 -10.82 31.61 3.42
C LYS A 169 -12.24 31.68 3.99
N ASN A 170 -13.13 32.36 3.28
CA ASN A 170 -14.52 32.59 3.71
C ASN A 170 -15.49 31.51 3.19
N GLN A 171 -15.02 30.56 2.39
CA GLN A 171 -15.86 29.48 1.89
C GLN A 171 -16.12 28.45 2.99
N PRO A 172 -17.28 27.78 3.02
CA PRO A 172 -17.51 26.69 3.94
C PRO A 172 -16.57 25.51 3.63
N ARG A 173 -16.30 24.69 4.65
CA ARG A 173 -15.57 23.44 4.43
C ARG A 173 -16.45 22.43 3.73
N ASP A 174 -16.20 22.23 2.45
CA ASP A 174 -16.79 21.13 1.71
C ASP A 174 -16.28 19.80 2.31
N PHE A 175 -17.23 18.90 2.57
CA PHE A 175 -16.89 17.51 2.84
C PHE A 175 -16.19 16.95 1.60
N ASP A 176 -15.11 16.19 1.79
CA ASP A 176 -14.33 15.61 0.72
C ASP A 176 -14.65 14.10 0.63
N PRO A 177 -15.56 13.66 -0.27
CA PRO A 177 -15.87 12.24 -0.43
C PRO A 177 -14.66 11.42 -0.87
N PHE A 178 -13.72 12.05 -1.59
CA PHE A 178 -12.49 11.40 -2.00
C PHE A 178 -11.64 11.01 -0.79
N PHE A 179 -11.58 11.85 0.25
CA PHE A 179 -10.85 11.52 1.47
C PHE A 179 -11.34 10.22 2.12
N ILE A 180 -12.65 10.02 2.25
CA ILE A 180 -13.18 8.78 2.83
C ILE A 180 -12.89 7.57 1.94
N LYS A 181 -13.13 7.70 0.63
CA LYS A 181 -12.81 6.64 -0.34
C LYS A 181 -11.33 6.25 -0.25
N ALA A 182 -10.45 7.24 -0.18
CA ALA A 182 -9.01 7.09 -0.04
C ALA A 182 -8.64 6.35 1.24
N VAL A 183 -9.14 6.80 2.39
CA VAL A 183 -8.85 6.17 3.69
C VAL A 183 -9.34 4.73 3.72
N ILE A 184 -10.56 4.44 3.27
CA ILE A 184 -11.09 3.07 3.24
C ILE A 184 -10.22 2.18 2.35
N THR A 185 -9.90 2.65 1.14
CA THR A 185 -9.11 1.88 0.18
C THR A 185 -7.70 1.64 0.68
N GLU A 186 -7.01 2.69 1.15
CA GLU A 186 -5.67 2.57 1.72
C GLU A 186 -5.67 1.63 2.93
N SER A 187 -6.64 1.76 3.84
CA SER A 187 -6.76 0.88 5.02
C SER A 187 -6.88 -0.59 4.62
N PHE A 188 -7.76 -0.87 3.65
CA PHE A 188 -7.99 -2.23 3.17
C PHE A 188 -6.74 -2.83 2.55
N ILE A 189 -6.06 -2.09 1.68
CA ILE A 189 -4.88 -2.57 0.95
C ILE A 189 -3.67 -2.74 1.88
N TRP A 190 -3.42 -1.78 2.76
CA TRP A 190 -2.34 -1.92 3.74
C TRP A 190 -2.62 -3.02 4.76
N GLY A 191 -3.90 -3.28 5.07
CA GLY A 191 -4.27 -4.40 5.90
C GLY A 191 -4.02 -5.75 5.24
N LEU A 192 -4.32 -5.86 3.94
CA LEU A 192 -3.96 -7.03 3.14
C LEU A 192 -2.43 -7.22 3.06
N ALA A 193 -1.68 -6.13 2.92
CA ALA A 193 -0.22 -6.18 2.94
C ALA A 193 0.34 -6.66 4.29
N GLY A 194 -0.21 -6.16 5.40
CA GLY A 194 0.13 -6.61 6.75
C GLY A 194 -0.19 -8.09 6.97
N TYR A 195 -1.38 -8.53 6.54
CA TYR A 195 -1.76 -9.94 6.56
C TYR A 195 -0.77 -10.81 5.77
N THR A 196 -0.39 -10.34 4.58
CA THR A 196 0.56 -11.03 3.70
C THR A 196 1.93 -11.17 4.35
N LEU A 197 2.46 -10.09 4.94
CA LEU A 197 3.76 -10.09 5.62
C LEU A 197 3.79 -11.12 6.76
N VAL A 198 2.77 -11.14 7.61
CA VAL A 198 2.70 -12.10 8.72
C VAL A 198 2.58 -13.53 8.20
N SER A 199 1.80 -13.76 7.14
CA SER A 199 1.66 -15.08 6.54
C SER A 199 2.96 -15.56 5.90
N PHE A 200 3.71 -14.64 5.28
CA PHE A 200 5.04 -14.92 4.75
C PHE A 200 6.06 -15.26 5.85
N LEU A 201 6.05 -14.50 6.96
CA LEU A 201 6.88 -14.82 8.12
C LEU A 201 6.50 -16.16 8.75
N GLN A 202 5.20 -16.47 8.81
CA GLN A 202 4.71 -17.75 9.27
C GLN A 202 5.23 -18.87 8.37
N TRP A 203 5.16 -18.72 7.04
CA TRP A 203 5.67 -19.71 6.09
C TRP A 203 7.19 -19.91 6.19
N ILE A 204 7.97 -18.85 6.43
CA ILE A 204 9.43 -18.97 6.64
C ILE A 204 9.77 -19.69 7.96
N ASN A 205 8.91 -19.60 8.97
CA ASN A 205 9.20 -20.16 10.30
C ASN A 205 8.59 -21.54 10.51
N LEU A 206 7.39 -21.79 9.95
CA LEU A 206 6.68 -23.06 10.03
C LEU A 206 6.84 -23.78 8.69
N HIS A 207 7.59 -24.88 8.70
CA HIS A 207 7.82 -25.70 7.51
C HIS A 207 7.12 -27.06 7.66
N GLU A 208 5.83 -27.06 7.96
CA GLU A 208 5.05 -28.29 8.01
C GLU A 208 4.28 -28.44 6.70
N ASP A 209 4.29 -29.64 6.13
CA ASP A 209 3.46 -29.97 4.98
C ASP A 209 2.02 -30.18 5.45
N ILE A 210 1.23 -29.12 5.33
CA ILE A 210 -0.18 -29.14 5.74
C ILE A 210 -1.05 -29.77 4.65
N TYR A 211 -0.66 -29.68 3.37
CA TYR A 211 -1.46 -30.13 2.23
C TYR A 211 -0.92 -31.40 1.59
N LEU A 212 -1.81 -32.30 1.16
CA LEU A 212 -1.40 -33.52 0.45
C LEU A 212 -0.78 -33.21 -0.91
N ASP A 213 -1.27 -32.19 -1.61
CA ASP A 213 -0.70 -31.67 -2.85
C ASP A 213 -0.55 -30.14 -2.77
N ALA A 214 0.62 -29.70 -2.29
CA ALA A 214 0.94 -28.27 -2.16
C ALA A 214 0.94 -27.54 -3.51
N ASN A 215 1.28 -28.23 -4.61
CA ASN A 215 1.34 -27.63 -5.94
C ASN A 215 -0.06 -27.38 -6.52
N ALA A 216 -0.98 -28.35 -6.38
CA ALA A 216 -2.37 -28.18 -6.78
C ALA A 216 -3.07 -27.09 -5.95
N MET A 217 -2.80 -27.04 -4.64
CA MET A 217 -3.31 -25.98 -3.77
C MET A 217 -2.79 -24.61 -4.24
N ALA A 218 -1.47 -24.46 -4.43
CA ALA A 218 -0.87 -23.20 -4.86
C ALA A 218 -1.40 -22.73 -6.22
N LYS A 219 -1.53 -23.62 -7.22
CA LYS A 219 -2.09 -23.28 -8.54
C LYS A 219 -3.54 -22.78 -8.43
N THR A 220 -4.37 -23.51 -7.69
CA THR A 220 -5.79 -23.16 -7.50
C THR A 220 -5.91 -21.83 -6.75
N ALA A 221 -5.12 -21.66 -5.69
CA ALA A 221 -5.09 -20.44 -4.92
C ALA A 221 -4.66 -19.25 -5.78
N LEU A 222 -3.55 -19.35 -6.53
CA LEU A 222 -3.07 -18.30 -7.43
C LEU A 222 -4.10 -17.90 -8.49
N LEU A 223 -4.84 -18.87 -9.05
CA LEU A 223 -5.93 -18.60 -9.99
C LEU A 223 -7.05 -17.80 -9.33
N CYS A 224 -7.56 -18.28 -8.19
CA CYS A 224 -8.61 -17.59 -7.44
C CYS A 224 -8.19 -16.18 -7.01
N THR A 225 -6.95 -16.03 -6.56
CA THR A 225 -6.43 -14.74 -6.10
C THR A 225 -6.12 -13.82 -7.25
N GLY A 226 -5.73 -14.35 -8.42
CA GLY A 226 -5.59 -13.58 -9.66
C GLY A 226 -6.91 -12.96 -10.10
N ILE A 227 -7.99 -13.75 -10.08
CA ILE A 227 -9.35 -13.25 -10.37
C ILE A 227 -9.74 -12.17 -9.36
N LEU A 228 -9.55 -12.44 -8.06
CA LEU A 228 -9.83 -11.45 -7.01
C LEU A 228 -9.00 -10.16 -7.18
N SER A 229 -7.74 -10.29 -7.59
CA SER A 229 -6.85 -9.15 -7.88
C SER A 229 -7.43 -8.26 -8.97
N ILE A 230 -7.86 -8.86 -10.07
CA ILE A 230 -8.47 -8.15 -11.19
C ILE A 230 -9.74 -7.44 -10.73
N CYS A 231 -10.63 -8.14 -10.00
CA CYS A 231 -11.85 -7.53 -9.46
C CYS A 231 -11.56 -6.35 -8.52
N LEU A 232 -10.58 -6.47 -7.63
CA LEU A 232 -10.19 -5.39 -6.71
C LEU A 232 -9.58 -4.21 -7.46
N VAL A 233 -8.70 -4.45 -8.43
CA VAL A 233 -8.12 -3.38 -9.26
C VAL A 233 -9.21 -2.67 -10.06
N SER A 234 -10.12 -3.40 -10.69
CA SER A 234 -11.27 -2.81 -11.39
C SER A 234 -12.17 -1.99 -10.47
N LEU A 235 -12.43 -2.47 -9.25
CA LEU A 235 -13.20 -1.74 -8.24
C LEU A 235 -12.51 -0.43 -7.83
N ILE A 236 -11.19 -0.45 -7.62
CA ILE A 236 -10.40 0.74 -7.26
C ILE A 236 -10.40 1.73 -8.42
N LEU A 237 -10.16 1.27 -9.65
CA LEU A 237 -10.23 2.12 -10.85
C LEU A 237 -11.61 2.79 -10.98
N PHE A 238 -12.69 2.04 -10.75
CA PHE A 238 -14.04 2.56 -10.78
C PHE A 238 -14.31 3.57 -9.65
N LEU A 239 -13.90 3.27 -8.41
CA LEU A 239 -14.17 4.09 -7.23
C LEU A 239 -13.50 5.48 -7.30
N PHE A 240 -12.31 5.53 -7.91
CA PHE A 240 -11.49 6.72 -8.05
C PHE A 240 -11.56 7.38 -9.43
N LYS A 241 -12.36 6.84 -10.34
CA LYS A 241 -12.62 7.48 -11.63
C LYS A 241 -13.15 8.89 -11.41
N GLY A 242 -12.57 9.86 -12.11
CA GLY A 242 -13.00 11.26 -12.06
C GLY A 242 -12.39 12.08 -10.92
N SER A 243 -11.57 11.49 -10.04
CA SER A 243 -10.80 12.29 -9.07
C SER A 243 -9.41 12.58 -9.62
N SER A 244 -9.02 13.86 -9.59
CA SER A 244 -7.64 14.28 -9.85
C SER A 244 -6.66 13.53 -8.96
N ARG A 245 -6.96 13.42 -7.66
CA ARG A 245 -6.09 12.77 -6.66
C ARG A 245 -6.07 11.23 -6.75
N GLY A 246 -6.99 10.63 -7.51
CA GLY A 246 -7.21 9.19 -7.60
C GLY A 246 -6.03 8.39 -8.16
N HIS A 247 -5.32 8.92 -9.16
CA HIS A 247 -4.26 8.19 -9.84
C HIS A 247 -3.15 7.71 -8.89
N ARG A 248 -2.78 8.52 -7.89
CA ARG A 248 -1.77 8.16 -6.89
C ARG A 248 -2.21 6.94 -6.08
N ILE A 249 -3.47 6.95 -5.61
CA ILE A 249 -4.02 5.85 -4.83
C ILE A 249 -4.11 4.61 -5.71
N ILE A 250 -4.57 4.74 -6.96
CA ILE A 250 -4.64 3.64 -7.93
C ILE A 250 -3.26 2.99 -8.12
N VAL A 251 -2.21 3.78 -8.38
CA VAL A 251 -0.85 3.26 -8.61
C VAL A 251 -0.29 2.58 -7.35
N GLU A 252 -0.37 3.25 -6.19
CA GLU A 252 0.07 2.66 -4.93
C GLU A 252 -0.67 1.35 -4.64
N SER A 253 -1.98 1.33 -4.89
CA SER A 253 -2.85 0.17 -4.71
C SER A 253 -2.46 -0.99 -5.61
N ILE A 254 -2.31 -0.75 -6.91
CA ILE A 254 -1.93 -1.79 -7.89
C ILE A 254 -0.56 -2.39 -7.53
N LEU A 255 0.41 -1.56 -7.17
CA LEU A 255 1.75 -2.02 -6.78
C LEU A 255 1.70 -2.90 -5.53
N VAL A 256 0.98 -2.48 -4.49
CA VAL A 256 0.84 -3.27 -3.26
C VAL A 256 0.08 -4.57 -3.55
N LEU A 257 -1.03 -4.52 -4.28
CA LEU A 257 -1.80 -5.71 -4.64
C LEU A 257 -0.99 -6.70 -5.48
N ALA A 258 -0.21 -6.24 -6.46
CA ALA A 258 0.63 -7.09 -7.29
C ALA A 258 1.71 -7.83 -6.49
N LEU A 259 2.28 -7.18 -5.47
CA LEU A 259 3.28 -7.78 -4.59
C LEU A 259 2.66 -8.70 -3.53
N CYS A 260 1.51 -8.32 -2.98
CA CYS A 260 0.92 -9.00 -1.83
C CYS A 260 0.00 -10.15 -2.21
N LEU A 261 -0.80 -10.04 -3.28
CA LEU A 261 -1.83 -11.03 -3.58
C LEU A 261 -1.31 -12.42 -3.94
N PRO A 262 -0.16 -12.63 -4.61
CA PRO A 262 0.32 -13.98 -4.86
C PRO A 262 0.60 -14.75 -3.56
N THR A 263 1.31 -14.13 -2.61
CA THR A 263 1.71 -14.78 -1.35
C THR A 263 0.60 -14.74 -0.30
N GLY A 264 0.00 -13.57 -0.09
CA GLY A 264 -1.11 -13.38 0.84
C GLY A 264 -2.36 -14.11 0.39
N GLY A 265 -2.57 -14.20 -0.92
CA GLY A 265 -3.70 -14.92 -1.49
C GLY A 265 -3.64 -16.44 -1.27
N ILE A 266 -2.46 -17.06 -1.43
CA ILE A 266 -2.26 -18.48 -1.05
C ILE A 266 -2.58 -18.69 0.42
N ALA A 267 -2.13 -17.78 1.29
CA ALA A 267 -2.41 -17.87 2.72
C ALA A 267 -3.91 -17.68 3.04
N ILE A 268 -4.59 -16.71 2.42
CA ILE A 268 -6.05 -16.52 2.59
C ILE A 268 -6.79 -17.77 2.11
N PHE A 269 -6.44 -18.28 0.94
CA PHE A 269 -7.06 -19.48 0.38
C PHE A 269 -6.87 -20.67 1.33
N SER A 270 -5.66 -20.84 1.88
CA SER A 270 -5.35 -21.87 2.84
C SER A 270 -6.15 -21.71 4.14
N ASP A 271 -6.17 -20.50 4.71
CA ASP A 271 -6.91 -20.20 5.94
C ASP A 271 -8.42 -20.46 5.75
N ILE A 272 -8.99 -20.11 4.60
CA ILE A 272 -10.39 -20.41 4.27
C ILE A 272 -10.60 -21.93 4.14
N ASN A 273 -9.71 -22.61 3.43
CA ASN A 273 -9.82 -24.05 3.20
C ASN A 273 -9.79 -24.84 4.52
N ILE A 274 -8.89 -24.47 5.44
CA ILE A 274 -8.68 -25.15 6.72
C ILE A 274 -9.73 -24.72 7.75
N ASN A 275 -9.87 -23.43 8.03
CA ASN A 275 -10.67 -22.96 9.18
C ASN A 275 -12.18 -23.05 8.94
N LEU A 276 -12.62 -23.11 7.69
CA LEU A 276 -14.03 -23.32 7.35
C LEU A 276 -14.36 -24.77 7.01
N ASP A 277 -13.39 -25.69 7.13
CA ASP A 277 -13.62 -27.11 6.93
C ASP A 277 -14.45 -27.69 8.08
N ARG A 278 -15.66 -28.14 7.76
CA ARG A 278 -16.56 -28.86 8.69
C ARG A 278 -16.74 -30.32 8.28
N SER A 279 -15.93 -30.83 7.36
CA SER A 279 -16.00 -32.23 6.94
C SER A 279 -15.54 -33.17 8.05
N TYR A 280 -16.16 -34.35 8.09
CA TYR A 280 -15.69 -35.46 8.91
C TYR A 280 -14.28 -35.85 8.47
N PRO A 281 -13.35 -36.09 9.42
CA PRO A 281 -12.00 -36.48 9.08
C PRO A 281 -11.99 -37.87 8.44
N TYR A 282 -11.13 -38.04 7.44
CA TYR A 282 -10.78 -39.34 6.89
C TYR A 282 -9.55 -39.87 7.62
N TYR A 283 -9.61 -41.13 8.04
CA TYR A 283 -8.50 -41.76 8.75
C TYR A 283 -7.70 -42.62 7.78
N ILE A 284 -6.41 -42.33 7.66
CA ILE A 284 -5.46 -43.23 6.99
C ILE A 284 -4.49 -43.75 8.02
N ASP A 285 -4.42 -45.07 8.14
CA ASP A 285 -3.37 -45.74 8.89
C ASP A 285 -2.16 -45.92 7.98
N ALA A 286 -0.99 -45.51 8.46
CA ALA A 286 0.26 -45.65 7.75
C ALA A 286 1.36 -46.15 8.71
N THR A 287 2.31 -46.89 8.16
CA THR A 287 3.52 -47.30 8.89
C THR A 287 4.67 -46.38 8.48
N ILE A 288 5.45 -45.91 9.47
CA ILE A 288 6.65 -45.12 9.21
C ILE A 288 7.77 -46.07 8.73
N GLU A 289 8.06 -46.05 7.44
CA GLU A 289 9.15 -46.86 6.87
C GLU A 289 10.52 -46.26 7.14
N GLY A 290 10.58 -44.94 7.10
CA GLY A 290 11.81 -44.17 7.22
C GLY A 290 11.56 -42.80 7.83
N HIS A 291 12.61 -42.21 8.37
CA HIS A 291 12.63 -40.80 8.73
C HIS A 291 14.03 -40.26 8.45
N TYR A 292 14.12 -39.02 7.99
CA TYR A 292 15.41 -38.40 7.70
C TYR A 292 15.36 -36.91 7.95
N THR A 293 16.54 -36.32 8.13
CA THR A 293 16.69 -34.87 8.21
C THR A 293 17.41 -34.37 6.98
N GLN A 294 16.99 -33.20 6.48
CA GLN A 294 17.63 -32.54 5.35
C GLN A 294 18.19 -31.20 5.81
N MET A 295 19.50 -31.03 5.66
CA MET A 295 20.20 -29.80 6.04
C MET A 295 20.29 -28.86 4.85
N HIS A 296 19.73 -27.67 4.98
CA HIS A 296 19.70 -26.65 3.94
C HIS A 296 20.67 -25.52 4.28
N ARG A 297 21.56 -25.17 3.35
CA ARG A 297 22.56 -24.10 3.53
C ARG A 297 21.96 -22.73 3.21
N ARG A 298 22.00 -21.80 4.16
CA ARG A 298 21.66 -20.38 3.97
C ARG A 298 22.90 -19.56 3.59
N ARG A 299 22.64 -18.34 3.09
CA ARG A 299 23.70 -17.32 2.89
C ARG A 299 24.40 -17.05 4.23
N ARG A 300 25.72 -16.89 4.21
CA ARG A 300 26.62 -16.69 5.38
C ARG A 300 26.88 -17.93 6.25
N GLY A 301 26.68 -19.14 5.75
CA GLY A 301 27.12 -20.37 6.44
C GLY A 301 26.19 -20.88 7.54
N ASN A 302 25.06 -20.22 7.77
CA ASN A 302 24.00 -20.76 8.61
C ASN A 302 23.30 -21.91 7.89
N HIS A 303 22.81 -22.89 8.66
CA HIS A 303 22.02 -24.00 8.13
C HIS A 303 20.68 -24.06 8.85
N TYR A 304 19.65 -24.56 8.18
CA TYR A 304 18.40 -24.98 8.83
C TYR A 304 18.12 -26.44 8.47
N ILE A 305 17.46 -27.16 9.37
CA ILE A 305 17.18 -28.58 9.24
C ILE A 305 15.67 -28.74 9.03
N THR A 306 15.28 -29.55 8.05
CA THR A 306 13.90 -30.00 7.86
C THR A 306 13.79 -31.49 8.21
N TYR A 307 12.65 -31.88 8.74
CA TYR A 307 12.40 -33.22 9.28
C TYR A 307 11.34 -33.90 8.42
N HIS A 308 11.65 -35.09 7.92
CA HIS A 308 10.84 -35.78 6.91
C HIS A 308 10.52 -37.20 7.37
N LEU A 309 9.28 -37.64 7.13
CA LEU A 309 8.80 -39.00 7.41
C LEU A 309 8.42 -39.69 6.10
N GLN A 310 8.94 -40.90 5.89
CA GLN A 310 8.56 -41.77 4.80
C GLN A 310 7.45 -42.71 5.24
N LEU A 311 6.33 -42.69 4.53
CA LEU A 311 5.10 -43.35 4.92
C LEU A 311 4.73 -44.46 3.93
N ALA A 312 4.35 -45.62 4.46
CA ALA A 312 3.64 -46.65 3.72
C ALA A 312 2.19 -46.77 4.22
N PRO A 313 1.19 -46.35 3.42
CA PRO A 313 -0.20 -46.50 3.81
C PRO A 313 -0.58 -47.99 3.87
N ASP A 314 -1.24 -48.41 4.94
CA ASP A 314 -1.66 -49.81 5.14
C ASP A 314 -2.67 -50.25 4.05
N VAL A 315 -3.49 -49.31 3.57
CA VAL A 315 -4.44 -49.51 2.47
C VAL A 315 -4.39 -48.31 1.51
N PRO A 316 -4.23 -48.51 0.19
CA PRO A 316 -4.29 -47.41 -0.77
C PRO A 316 -5.69 -46.78 -0.76
N ASN A 317 -5.74 -45.46 -0.54
CA ASN A 317 -7.00 -44.72 -0.60
C ASN A 317 -7.32 -44.37 -2.05
N LYS A 318 -8.57 -44.60 -2.48
CA LYS A 318 -9.03 -44.28 -3.84
C LYS A 318 -9.37 -42.80 -4.03
N ASP A 319 -9.65 -42.08 -2.95
CA ASP A 319 -10.13 -40.70 -3.01
C ASP A 319 -8.98 -39.67 -3.08
N PHE A 320 -7.81 -40.02 -2.56
CA PHE A 320 -6.63 -39.15 -2.54
C PHE A 320 -5.34 -39.96 -2.42
N GLU A 321 -4.31 -39.52 -3.14
CA GLU A 321 -2.96 -40.07 -3.05
C GLU A 321 -2.25 -39.45 -1.84
N LEU A 322 -1.79 -40.29 -0.91
CA LEU A 322 -0.98 -39.84 0.21
C LEU A 322 0.47 -39.64 -0.29
N PRO A 323 1.10 -38.47 -0.05
CA PRO A 323 2.52 -38.32 -0.31
C PRO A 323 3.32 -39.33 0.53
N LEU A 324 4.21 -40.06 -0.12
CA LEU A 324 5.07 -41.07 0.53
C LEU A 324 6.14 -40.41 1.42
N ASP A 325 6.35 -39.11 1.28
CA ASP A 325 7.30 -38.33 2.06
C ASP A 325 6.59 -37.06 2.52
N ILE A 326 6.55 -36.83 3.82
CA ILE A 326 5.92 -35.64 4.42
C ILE A 326 6.90 -34.90 5.32
N GLN A 327 6.92 -33.58 5.18
CA GLN A 327 7.65 -32.73 6.10
C GLN A 327 6.86 -32.49 7.39
N VAL A 328 7.46 -32.78 8.54
CA VAL A 328 6.86 -32.65 9.87
C VAL A 328 7.65 -31.69 10.77
N SER A 329 7.04 -31.34 11.90
CA SER A 329 7.71 -30.57 12.96
C SER A 329 8.79 -31.40 13.65
N ASN A 330 9.77 -30.74 14.27
CA ASN A 330 10.77 -31.45 15.09
C ASN A 330 10.10 -32.26 16.22
N GLU A 331 9.04 -31.71 16.83
CA GLU A 331 8.31 -32.37 17.89
C GLU A 331 7.67 -33.69 17.42
N HIS A 332 6.98 -33.69 16.28
CA HIS A 332 6.42 -34.92 15.71
C HIS A 332 7.54 -35.89 15.29
N TYR A 333 8.64 -35.39 14.74
CA TYR A 333 9.76 -36.22 14.33
C TYR A 333 10.41 -36.97 15.52
N GLU A 334 10.58 -36.30 16.66
CA GLU A 334 11.16 -36.90 17.87
C GLU A 334 10.20 -37.90 18.56
N GLN A 335 8.89 -37.66 18.48
CA GLN A 335 7.87 -38.52 19.09
C GLN A 335 7.61 -39.80 18.30
N LEU A 336 7.84 -39.79 16.99
CA LEU A 336 7.47 -40.88 16.09
C LEU A 336 8.65 -41.81 15.78
N GLN A 337 8.54 -43.09 16.17
CA GLN A 337 9.58 -44.10 15.96
C GLN A 337 9.45 -44.81 14.61
N LEU A 338 10.58 -45.29 14.06
CA LEU A 338 10.58 -46.16 12.89
C LEU A 338 9.70 -47.39 13.12
N ARG A 339 8.96 -47.79 12.07
CA ARG A 339 7.99 -48.91 12.08
C ARG A 339 6.80 -48.73 13.02
N SER A 340 6.67 -47.57 13.69
CA SER A 340 5.45 -47.27 14.43
C SER A 340 4.29 -47.07 13.46
N LYS A 341 3.10 -47.48 13.89
CA LYS A 341 1.87 -47.19 13.16
C LYS A 341 1.37 -45.81 13.58
N ILE A 342 1.04 -44.99 12.59
CA ILE A 342 0.43 -43.69 12.79
C ILE A 342 -0.95 -43.68 12.17
N ARG A 343 -1.83 -42.85 12.74
CA ARG A 343 -3.10 -42.47 12.15
C ARG A 343 -3.01 -41.02 11.69
N LEU A 344 -3.22 -40.81 10.40
CA LEU A 344 -3.37 -39.50 9.79
C LEU A 344 -4.84 -39.14 9.74
N ASP A 345 -5.19 -38.00 10.32
CA ASP A 345 -6.53 -37.42 10.23
C ASP A 345 -6.53 -36.41 9.08
N ILE A 346 -7.21 -36.72 7.98
CA ILE A 346 -7.21 -35.91 6.77
C ILE A 346 -8.54 -35.16 6.66
N GLY A 347 -8.47 -33.83 6.61
CA GLY A 347 -9.61 -32.98 6.29
C GLY A 347 -9.78 -32.85 4.79
N ARG A 348 -11.03 -32.84 4.31
CA ARG A 348 -11.31 -32.62 2.87
C ARG A 348 -11.00 -31.18 2.44
N GLY A 349 -11.05 -30.24 3.39
CA GLY A 349 -10.94 -28.81 3.13
C GLY A 349 -12.24 -28.22 2.59
N LYS A 350 -12.56 -26.98 2.99
CA LYS A 350 -13.75 -26.26 2.49
C LYS A 350 -13.74 -26.07 0.98
N LEU A 351 -12.55 -25.90 0.40
CA LEU A 351 -12.31 -25.66 -1.03
C LEU A 351 -11.87 -26.94 -1.76
N ARG A 352 -12.13 -28.12 -1.16
CA ARG A 352 -11.76 -29.44 -1.70
C ARG A 352 -10.25 -29.60 -1.94
N GLN A 353 -9.43 -28.94 -1.12
CA GLN A 353 -8.00 -29.19 -1.07
C GLN A 353 -7.72 -29.99 0.21
N PRO A 354 -7.42 -31.30 0.10
CA PRO A 354 -7.16 -32.14 1.25
C PRO A 354 -5.95 -31.66 2.06
N TRP A 355 -6.06 -31.74 3.38
CA TRP A 355 -5.03 -31.28 4.30
C TRP A 355 -4.90 -32.21 5.51
N ILE A 356 -3.70 -32.32 6.06
CA ILE A 356 -3.39 -33.12 7.25
C ILE A 356 -3.83 -32.31 8.47
N ARG A 357 -4.84 -32.80 9.19
CA ARG A 357 -5.38 -32.17 10.40
C ARG A 357 -4.56 -32.50 11.64
N SER A 358 -4.20 -33.78 11.78
CA SER A 358 -3.42 -34.30 12.90
C SER A 358 -2.70 -35.58 12.53
N ILE A 359 -1.57 -35.83 13.19
CA ILE A 359 -0.79 -37.06 13.11
C ILE A 359 -0.75 -37.63 14.53
N THR A 360 -1.31 -38.83 14.72
CA THR A 360 -1.37 -39.48 16.04
C THR A 360 -0.68 -40.84 16.00
N ALA A 361 0.25 -41.11 16.93
CA ALA A 361 0.81 -42.44 17.11
C ALA A 361 -0.27 -43.41 17.62
N ARG A 362 -0.27 -44.65 17.11
CA ARG A 362 -1.19 -45.72 17.56
C ARG A 362 -0.56 -46.71 18.51
#